data_AF-A0KG44-F1
#
_entry.id   AF-A0KG44-F1
#
_cell.length_a   1.000
_cell.length_b   1.000
_cell.length_c   1.000
_cell.angle_alpha   90.00
_cell.angle_beta   90.00
_cell.angle_gamma   90.00
#
_symmetry.space_group_name_H-M   'P 1'
#
loop_
_entity.id
_entity.type
_entity.pdbx_description
1 polymer ?
#
loop_
_entity_poly.entity_id
_entity_poly.type
_entity_poly.pdbx_seq_one_letter_code
_entity_poly.pdbx_strand_id
1 'polypeptide(L)'
;MKRHQGVSLLEIMIAVLVLSIGILGMATLQLQALKSNQSALTRTEATQFGYMITDMMRANRSAALLGQYNVGLGEAVSGSSMAIQDVQYWKQALTGLPGGDGAIAVSAGQATITIQWNASRLATEPALRSMTLRTDL
;
A
#
# COMPACT_ATOMS: atom_id res chain seq x y z
N MET A 1 -0.68 -5.36 -67.91
CA MET A 1 -1.62 -6.15 -67.08
C MET A 1 -0.95 -6.39 -65.72
N LYS A 2 -1.48 -5.84 -64.63
CA LYS A 2 -0.89 -6.01 -63.29
C LYS A 2 -1.36 -7.36 -62.70
N ARG A 3 -0.42 -8.23 -62.36
CA ARG A 3 -0.68 -9.57 -61.81
C ARG A 3 -0.95 -9.41 -60.31
N HIS A 4 -2.17 -9.67 -59.86
CA HIS A 4 -2.49 -9.72 -58.43
C HIS A 4 -1.84 -10.97 -57.84
N GLN A 5 -0.82 -10.79 -56.98
CA GLN A 5 -0.28 -11.87 -56.17
C GLN A 5 -1.25 -12.08 -55.00
N GLY A 6 -1.98 -13.20 -55.01
CA GLY A 6 -2.87 -13.57 -53.91
C GLY A 6 -2.07 -13.94 -52.67
N VAL A 7 -2.58 -13.54 -51.51
CA VAL A 7 -2.06 -13.89 -50.19
C VAL A 7 -2.16 -15.41 -49.99
N SER A 8 -1.09 -16.05 -49.52
CA SER A 8 -1.07 -17.51 -49.27
C SER A 8 -1.78 -17.86 -47.96
N LEU A 9 -2.48 -19.01 -47.87
CA LEU A 9 -3.10 -19.48 -46.63
C LEU A 9 -2.08 -19.57 -45.46
N LEU A 10 -0.84 -19.92 -45.78
CA LEU A 10 0.28 -19.95 -44.83
C LEU A 10 0.57 -18.56 -44.24
N GLU A 11 0.45 -17.51 -45.05
CA GLU A 11 0.73 -16.13 -44.64
C GLU A 11 -0.30 -15.62 -43.64
N ILE A 12 -1.59 -15.93 -43.85
CA ILE A 12 -2.64 -15.64 -42.86
C ILE A 12 -2.39 -16.42 -41.56
N MET A 13 -2.01 -17.70 -41.64
CA MET A 13 -1.73 -18.50 -40.44
C MET A 13 -0.56 -17.94 -39.63
N ILE A 14 0.52 -17.52 -40.29
CA ILE A 14 1.67 -16.89 -39.64
C ILE A 14 1.27 -15.53 -39.05
N ALA A 15 0.49 -14.72 -39.77
CA ALA A 15 0.02 -13.43 -39.28
C ALA A 15 -0.86 -13.57 -38.02
N VAL A 16 -1.79 -14.53 -38.01
CA VAL A 16 -2.62 -14.83 -36.84
C VAL A 16 -1.77 -15.35 -35.68
N LEU A 17 -0.81 -16.24 -35.93
CA LEU A 17 0.11 -16.73 -34.90
C LEU A 17 0.89 -15.59 -34.22
N VAL A 18 1.50 -14.71 -35.02
CA VAL A 18 2.25 -13.55 -34.51
C VAL A 18 1.33 -12.60 -33.74
N LEU A 19 0.14 -12.33 -34.26
CA LEU A 19 -0.86 -11.49 -33.60
C LEU A 19 -1.29 -12.07 -32.25
N SER A 20 -1.56 -13.38 -32.19
CA SER A 20 -1.94 -14.06 -30.96
C SER A 20 -0.86 -13.94 -29.88
N ILE A 21 0.42 -14.11 -30.25
CA ILE A 21 1.55 -13.93 -29.33
C ILE A 21 1.62 -12.46 -28.86
N GLY A 22 1.42 -11.50 -29.77
CA GLY A 22 1.40 -10.08 -29.43
C GLY A 22 0.31 -9.70 -28.43
N ILE A 23 -0.91 -10.23 -28.59
CA ILE A 23 -2.03 -9.98 -27.67
C ILE A 23 -1.77 -10.59 -26.29
N LEU A 24 -1.23 -11.81 -26.23
CA LEU A 24 -0.82 -12.45 -24.97
C LEU A 24 0.24 -11.61 -24.25
N GLY A 25 1.24 -11.11 -24.98
CA GLY A 25 2.23 -10.18 -24.46
C GLY A 25 1.60 -8.92 -23.85
N MET A 26 0.71 -8.25 -24.58
CA MET A 26 0.00 -7.06 -24.08
C MET A 26 -0.86 -7.35 -22.85
N ALA A 27 -1.56 -8.48 -22.81
CA ALA A 27 -2.37 -8.87 -21.66
C ALA A 27 -1.52 -9.03 -20.39
N THR A 28 -0.33 -9.62 -20.49
CA THR A 28 0.58 -9.72 -19.34
C THR A 28 1.05 -8.35 -18.84
N LEU A 29 1.38 -7.43 -19.75
CA LEU A 29 1.76 -6.07 -19.39
C LEU A 29 0.60 -5.32 -18.71
N GLN A 30 -0.62 -5.48 -19.20
CA GLN A 30 -1.82 -4.89 -18.59
C GLN A 30 -2.04 -5.39 -17.16
N LEU A 31 -1.91 -6.71 -16.93
CA LEU A 31 -2.03 -7.30 -15.60
C LEU A 31 -0.93 -6.79 -14.65
N GLN A 32 0.30 -6.69 -15.14
CA GLN A 32 1.42 -6.17 -14.36
C GLN A 32 1.23 -4.69 -14.01
N ALA A 33 0.71 -3.87 -14.94
CA ALA A 33 0.37 -2.48 -14.70
C ALA A 33 -0.71 -2.33 -13.61
N LEU A 34 -1.78 -3.14 -13.67
CA LEU A 34 -2.82 -3.15 -12.63
C LEU A 34 -2.26 -3.53 -11.26
N LYS A 35 -1.41 -4.57 -11.18
CA LYS A 35 -0.74 -5.00 -9.95
C LYS A 35 0.15 -3.89 -9.38
N SER A 36 0.90 -3.20 -10.24
CA SER A 36 1.77 -2.09 -9.85
C SER A 36 0.96 -0.90 -9.32
N ASN A 37 -0.09 -0.50 -10.04
CA ASN A 37 -0.97 0.61 -9.64
C ASN A 37 -1.63 0.35 -8.29
N GLN A 38 -2.12 -0.87 -8.08
CA GLN A 38 -2.70 -1.26 -6.80
C GLN A 38 -1.69 -1.18 -5.66
N SER A 39 -0.46 -1.66 -5.87
CA SER A 39 0.61 -1.58 -4.87
C SER A 39 0.99 -0.13 -4.56
N ALA A 40 0.99 0.74 -5.57
CA ALA A 40 1.27 2.16 -5.40
C ALA A 40 0.15 2.83 -4.59
N LEU A 41 -1.12 2.53 -4.90
CA LEU A 41 -2.27 3.06 -4.17
C LEU A 41 -2.21 2.71 -2.67
N THR A 42 -1.98 1.45 -2.33
CA THR A 42 -1.89 1.01 -0.93
C THR A 42 -0.74 1.70 -0.18
N ARG A 43 0.40 1.94 -0.85
CA ARG A 43 1.51 2.69 -0.25
C ARG A 43 1.15 4.15 -0.02
N THR A 44 0.42 4.76 -0.96
CA THR A 44 -0.06 6.14 -0.85
C THR A 44 -1.07 6.28 0.29
N GLU A 45 -1.98 5.32 0.47
CA GLU A 45 -2.91 5.28 1.62
C GLU A 45 -2.16 5.12 2.94
N ALA A 46 -1.21 4.19 3.03
CA ALA A 46 -0.38 4.02 4.23
C ALA A 46 0.40 5.31 4.58
N THR A 47 0.91 6.01 3.57
CA THR A 47 1.60 7.31 3.76
C THR A 47 0.64 8.37 4.30
N GLN A 48 -0.56 8.47 3.75
CA GLN A 48 -1.60 9.41 4.24
C GLN A 48 -1.96 9.12 5.69
N PHE A 49 -2.13 7.86 6.08
CA PHE A 49 -2.39 7.50 7.48
C PHE A 49 -1.22 7.81 8.41
N GLY A 50 0.03 7.73 7.92
CA GLY A 50 1.21 8.16 8.66
C GLY A 50 1.24 9.67 8.92
N TYR A 51 0.87 10.48 7.92
CA TYR A 51 0.75 11.93 8.09
C TYR A 51 -0.42 12.31 9.00
N MET A 52 -1.58 11.66 8.83
CA MET A 52 -2.75 11.89 9.66
C MET A 52 -2.42 11.79 11.16
N ILE A 53 -1.79 10.70 11.61
CA ILE A 53 -1.44 10.55 13.03
C ILE A 53 -0.31 11.48 13.47
N THR A 54 0.61 11.82 12.57
CA THR A 54 1.66 12.81 12.83
C THR A 54 1.06 14.18 13.12
N ASP A 55 0.06 14.59 12.34
CA ASP A 55 -0.61 15.87 12.51
C ASP A 55 -1.44 15.91 13.80
N MET A 56 -2.12 14.80 14.15
CA MET A 56 -2.84 14.67 15.42
C MET A 56 -1.89 14.75 16.63
N MET A 57 -0.74 14.06 16.57
CA MET A 57 0.28 14.15 17.62
C MET A 57 0.86 15.56 17.77
N ARG A 58 1.05 16.29 16.65
CA ARG A 58 1.52 17.68 16.70
C ARG A 58 0.47 18.62 17.26
N ALA A 59 -0.81 18.41 16.95
CA ALA A 59 -1.91 19.16 17.54
C ALA A 59 -2.00 18.95 19.06
N ASN A 60 -1.67 17.74 19.54
CA ASN A 60 -1.65 17.38 20.95
C ASN A 60 -0.23 17.02 21.43
N ARG A 61 0.71 17.92 21.16
CA ARG A 61 2.15 17.70 21.39
C ARG A 61 2.49 17.32 22.83
N SER A 62 1.82 17.92 23.82
CA SER A 62 2.08 17.62 25.24
C SER A 62 1.78 16.15 25.57
N ALA A 63 0.64 15.63 25.13
CA ALA A 63 0.28 14.23 25.32
C ALA A 63 1.21 13.28 24.54
N ALA A 64 1.62 13.68 23.33
CA ALA A 64 2.57 12.93 22.51
C ALA A 64 3.94 12.82 23.21
N LEU A 65 4.49 13.92 23.73
CA LEU A 65 5.75 13.94 24.48
C LEU A 65 5.69 13.13 25.79
N LEU A 66 4.50 13.01 26.40
CA LEU A 66 4.25 12.15 27.56
C LEU A 66 4.05 10.67 27.19
N GLY A 67 4.16 10.31 25.90
CA GLY A 67 4.04 8.93 25.43
C GLY A 67 2.61 8.40 25.37
N GLN A 68 1.58 9.27 25.47
CA GLN A 68 0.18 8.83 25.47
C GLN A 68 -0.32 8.29 24.12
N TYR A 69 0.46 8.50 23.06
CA TYR A 69 0.21 7.93 21.73
C TYR A 69 0.93 6.60 21.50
N ASN A 70 1.76 6.14 22.45
CA ASN A 70 2.54 4.92 22.27
C ASN A 70 1.61 3.71 22.16
N VAL A 71 1.81 2.91 21.12
CA VAL A 71 1.04 1.70 20.86
C VAL A 71 1.86 0.73 20.03
N GLY A 72 1.78 -0.55 20.33
CA GLY A 72 2.41 -1.63 19.58
C GLY A 72 1.56 -2.17 18.42
N LEU A 73 2.20 -2.98 17.59
CA LEU A 73 1.49 -3.84 16.63
C LEU A 73 0.70 -4.90 17.41
N GLY A 74 -0.54 -5.16 17.00
CA GLY A 74 -1.46 -6.09 17.65
C GLY A 74 -1.98 -5.63 19.02
N GLU A 75 -1.56 -4.46 19.49
CA GLU A 75 -1.98 -3.94 20.79
C GLU A 75 -3.39 -3.34 20.70
N ALA A 76 -4.26 -3.78 21.62
CA ALA A 76 -5.58 -3.22 21.79
C ALA A 76 -5.50 -1.86 22.49
N VAL A 77 -6.18 -0.86 21.92
CA VAL A 77 -6.16 0.51 22.43
C VAL A 77 -7.44 0.76 23.21
N SER A 78 -7.34 0.98 24.52
CA SER A 78 -8.48 1.21 25.41
C SER A 78 -8.29 2.47 26.26
N GLY A 79 -9.39 3.15 26.57
CA GLY A 79 -9.40 4.43 27.29
C GLY A 79 -10.24 5.48 26.56
N SER A 80 -10.25 6.71 27.10
CA SER A 80 -11.11 7.80 26.62
C SER A 80 -10.41 9.16 26.49
N SER A 81 -9.10 9.23 26.74
CA SER A 81 -8.34 10.47 26.51
C SER A 81 -8.32 10.82 25.02
N MET A 82 -8.11 12.10 24.70
CA MET A 82 -8.03 12.56 23.32
C MET A 82 -6.96 11.79 22.53
N ALA A 83 -5.76 11.59 23.10
CA ALA A 83 -4.69 10.82 22.47
C ALA A 83 -5.12 9.36 22.17
N ILE A 84 -5.85 8.73 23.09
CA ILE A 84 -6.35 7.37 22.89
C ILE A 84 -7.42 7.32 21.79
N GLN A 85 -8.33 8.30 21.73
CA GLN A 85 -9.32 8.39 20.66
C GLN A 85 -8.66 8.60 19.29
N ASP A 86 -7.61 9.41 19.22
CA ASP A 86 -6.83 9.64 18.00
C ASP A 86 -6.18 8.34 17.51
N VAL A 87 -5.54 7.60 18.42
CA VAL A 87 -4.91 6.32 18.11
C VAL A 87 -5.96 5.28 17.69
N GLN A 88 -7.13 5.24 18.33
CA GLN A 88 -8.24 4.36 17.94
C GLN A 88 -8.76 4.70 16.54
N TYR A 89 -8.95 5.98 16.25
CA TYR A 89 -9.35 6.45 14.93
C TYR A 89 -8.32 6.07 13.86
N TRP A 90 -7.03 6.26 14.16
CA TRP A 90 -5.94 5.87 13.28
C TRP A 90 -5.88 4.35 13.05
N LYS A 91 -5.96 3.54 14.10
CA LYS A 91 -6.01 2.07 14.01
C LYS A 91 -7.21 1.60 13.19
N GLN A 92 -8.36 2.26 13.32
CA GLN A 92 -9.56 1.98 12.52
C GLN A 92 -9.35 2.36 11.04
N ALA A 93 -8.65 3.45 10.74
CA ALA A 93 -8.34 3.82 9.36
C ALA A 93 -7.38 2.81 8.71
N LEU A 94 -6.42 2.29 9.47
CA LEU A 94 -5.47 1.28 9.00
C LEU A 94 -6.14 -0.03 8.56
N THR A 95 -7.33 -0.37 9.07
CA THR A 95 -8.07 -1.55 8.60
C THR A 95 -8.50 -1.43 7.13
N GLY A 96 -8.44 -0.24 6.53
CA GLY A 96 -8.62 -0.03 5.09
C GLY A 96 -7.48 -0.62 4.25
N LEU A 97 -6.30 -0.81 4.84
CA LEU A 97 -5.20 -1.54 4.20
C LEU A 97 -5.41 -3.06 4.39
N PRO A 98 -5.02 -3.90 3.42
CA PRO A 98 -5.15 -5.35 3.58
C PRO A 98 -4.33 -5.84 4.78
N GLY A 99 -4.97 -6.37 5.83
CA GLY A 99 -4.28 -6.77 7.06
C GLY A 99 -3.49 -5.62 7.71
N GLY A 100 -4.00 -4.40 7.62
CA GLY A 100 -3.33 -3.20 8.09
C GLY A 100 -3.27 -3.10 9.61
N ASP A 101 -2.13 -2.68 10.13
CA ASP A 101 -1.90 -2.37 11.53
C ASP A 101 -0.76 -1.36 11.67
N GLY A 102 -0.58 -0.78 12.85
CA GLY A 102 0.47 0.21 13.08
C GLY A 102 0.94 0.27 14.53
N ALA A 103 2.13 0.83 14.70
CA ALA A 103 2.73 1.13 15.98
C ALA A 103 3.24 2.57 16.02
N ILE A 104 3.24 3.16 17.20
CA ILE A 104 3.78 4.48 17.48
C ILE A 104 4.69 4.33 18.68
N ALA A 105 5.92 4.84 18.55
CA ALA A 105 6.86 4.94 19.65
C ALA A 105 7.42 6.37 19.70
N VAL A 106 7.17 7.05 20.80
CA VAL A 106 7.72 8.38 21.08
C VAL A 106 8.91 8.24 22.04
N SER A 107 10.05 8.79 21.63
CA SER A 107 11.26 8.85 22.45
C SER A 107 12.02 10.14 22.20
N ALA A 108 12.48 10.80 23.27
CA ALA A 108 13.31 12.01 23.20
C ALA A 108 12.77 13.12 22.27
N GLY A 109 11.45 13.31 22.21
CA GLY A 109 10.83 14.32 21.36
C GLY A 109 10.67 13.92 19.88
N GLN A 110 10.97 12.68 19.53
CA GLN A 110 10.75 12.14 18.18
C GLN A 110 9.71 11.03 18.22
N ALA A 111 8.73 11.08 17.32
CA ALA A 111 7.79 10.00 17.08
C ALA A 111 8.28 9.12 15.92
N THR A 112 8.30 7.81 16.16
CA THR A 112 8.50 6.78 15.15
C THR A 112 7.17 6.07 14.92
N ILE A 113 6.59 6.28 13.75
CA ILE A 113 5.34 5.65 13.31
C ILE A 113 5.71 4.49 12.39
N THR A 114 5.20 3.30 12.67
CA THR A 114 5.34 2.12 11.82
C THR A 114 3.96 1.70 11.35
N ILE A 115 3.77 1.55 10.05
CA ILE A 115 2.53 1.05 9.44
C ILE A 115 2.87 -0.23 8.70
N GLN A 116 2.11 -1.28 8.96
CA GLN A 116 2.24 -2.59 8.36
C GLN A 116 0.98 -2.95 7.58
N TRP A 117 1.15 -3.62 6.44
CA TRP A 117 0.04 -4.23 5.71
C TRP A 117 0.51 -5.50 5.00
N ASN A 118 -0.44 -6.36 4.68
CA ASN A 118 -0.23 -7.55 3.89
C ASN A 118 -0.17 -7.20 2.39
N ALA A 119 0.94 -7.55 1.72
CA ALA A 119 1.10 -7.42 0.28
C ALA A 119 1.03 -8.75 -0.49
N SER A 120 0.84 -9.89 0.18
CA SER A 120 0.65 -11.19 -0.47
C SER A 120 -0.77 -11.35 -0.98
N ARG A 121 -1.02 -10.78 -2.16
CA ARG A 121 -2.25 -11.06 -2.92
C ARG A 121 -2.13 -12.31 -3.81
N LEU A 122 -0.92 -12.84 -4.04
CA LEU A 122 -0.65 -13.86 -5.08
C LEU A 122 0.48 -14.87 -4.78
N ALA A 123 1.09 -14.89 -3.60
CA ALA A 123 2.19 -15.80 -3.30
C ALA A 123 2.06 -16.40 -1.90
N THR A 124 2.46 -17.66 -1.78
CA THR A 124 2.49 -18.53 -0.59
C THR A 124 3.52 -18.07 0.46
N GLU A 125 3.78 -16.77 0.58
CA GLU A 125 4.61 -16.18 1.60
C GLU A 125 3.86 -15.04 2.31
N PRO A 126 3.97 -14.90 3.64
CA PRO A 126 3.48 -13.71 4.33
C PRO A 126 4.38 -12.52 3.95
N ALA A 127 4.08 -11.85 2.84
CA ALA A 127 4.78 -10.63 2.46
C ALA A 127 4.21 -9.44 3.24
N LEU A 128 4.44 -9.44 4.55
CA LEU A 128 4.18 -8.28 5.40
C LEU A 128 5.10 -7.14 4.93
N ARG A 129 4.50 -6.02 4.52
CA ARG A 129 5.21 -4.79 4.18
C ARG A 129 5.06 -3.84 5.34
N SER A 130 6.16 -3.18 5.69
CA SER A 130 6.15 -2.09 6.66
C SER A 130 6.68 -0.81 6.03
N MET A 131 6.16 0.30 6.52
CA MET A 131 6.63 1.65 6.27
C MET A 131 6.87 2.31 7.62
N THR A 132 8.04 2.92 7.80
CA THR A 132 8.37 3.67 9.02
C THR A 132 8.55 5.14 8.67
N LEU A 133 7.83 6.01 9.37
CA LEU A 133 7.96 7.46 9.33
C LEU A 133 8.56 7.92 10.66
N ARG A 134 9.54 8.83 10.60
CA ARG A 134 10.08 9.50 11.77
C ARG A 134 9.82 10.99 11.67
N THR A 135 9.36 11.57 12.76
CA THR A 135 8.99 12.99 12.83
C THR A 135 9.33 13.54 14.19
N ASP A 136 9.86 14.76 14.21
CA ASP A 136 10.05 15.48 15.46
C ASP A 136 8.67 16.04 15.90
N LEU A 137 8.35 15.77 17.16
CA LEU A 137 7.11 16.19 17.80
C LEU A 137 7.23 17.59 18.30
#